data_AF-A0A3D4CG06-F1
#
_entry.id   AF-A0A3D4CG06-F1
#
_cell.length_a   1.000
_cell.length_b   1.000
_cell.length_c   1.000
_cell.angle_alpha   90.00
_cell.angle_beta   90.00
_cell.angle_gamma   90.00
#
_symmetry.space_group_name_H-M   'P 1'
#
loop_
_entity.id
_entity.type
_entity.pdbx_description
1 polymer ?
#
loop_
_entity_poly.entity_id
_entity_poly.type
_entity_poly.pdbx_seq_one_letter_code
_entity_poly.pdbx_strand_id
1 'polypeptide(L)'
;MSDEALFFAHYDVLTQRPTSNIRLEPLDYLTIQNNSNYINNPNLKPQKTIDYELGFQQKLNSYSSFKMSAFVREMRNMIQVTRVNGAYPETYFSYGNYDFGTVKGL
;
A
#
# COMPACT_ATOMS: atom_id res chain seq x y z
N MET A 1 24.94 -34.75 -17.43
CA MET A 1 24.04 -34.32 -16.35
C MET A 1 23.82 -32.84 -16.54
N SER A 2 22.67 -32.44 -17.08
CA SER A 2 22.30 -31.02 -17.14
C SER A 2 21.68 -30.70 -15.78
N ASP A 3 22.48 -30.13 -14.89
CA ASP A 3 22.02 -29.59 -13.61
C ASP A 3 21.23 -28.31 -13.92
N GLU A 4 19.92 -28.46 -14.17
CA GLU A 4 19.02 -27.33 -14.40
C GLU A 4 18.70 -26.66 -13.07
N ALA A 5 19.61 -25.79 -12.65
CA ALA A 5 19.41 -24.80 -11.60
C ALA A 5 18.99 -23.46 -12.23
N LEU A 6 17.90 -22.89 -11.74
CA LEU A 6 17.33 -21.63 -12.17
C LEU A 6 17.32 -20.65 -11.00
N PHE A 7 17.98 -19.51 -11.20
CA PHE A 7 17.81 -18.35 -10.35
C PHE A 7 16.86 -17.38 -11.02
N PHE A 8 15.92 -16.84 -10.26
CA PHE A 8 14.99 -15.82 -10.75
C PHE A 8 14.87 -14.69 -9.73
N ALA A 9 14.55 -13.50 -10.26
CA ALA A 9 14.33 -12.30 -9.49
C ALA A 9 13.16 -11.54 -10.10
N HIS A 10 12.29 -11.00 -9.24
CA HIS A 10 11.18 -10.15 -9.64
C HIS A 10 11.28 -8.80 -8.94
N TYR A 11 10.99 -7.75 -9.71
CA TYR A 11 10.85 -6.40 -9.22
C TYR A 11 9.58 -5.82 -9.81
N ASP A 12 8.56 -5.63 -8.96
CA ASP A 12 7.26 -5.14 -9.39
C ASP A 12 6.87 -3.90 -8.61
N VAL A 13 6.25 -2.94 -9.30
CA VAL A 13 5.71 -1.73 -8.69
C VAL A 13 4.23 -1.63 -9.02
N LEU A 14 3.39 -1.86 -8.02
CA LEU A 14 1.96 -1.69 -8.12
C LEU A 14 1.57 -0.31 -7.59
N THR A 15 0.76 0.42 -8.35
CA THR A 15 0.18 1.69 -7.91
C THR A 15 -1.34 1.62 -7.94
N GLN A 16 -1.97 1.98 -6.83
CA GLN A 16 -3.43 2.02 -6.71
C GLN A 16 -3.93 3.44 -6.53
N ARG A 17 -4.82 3.89 -7.43
CA ARG A 17 -5.51 5.17 -7.29
C ARG A 17 -6.46 5.11 -6.09
N PRO A 18 -6.60 6.19 -5.30
CA PRO A 18 -7.61 6.24 -4.25
C PRO A 18 -9.02 6.08 -4.87
N THR A 19 -9.84 5.19 -4.32
CA THR A 19 -11.18 4.87 -4.85
C THR A 19 -12.31 5.57 -4.09
N SER A 20 -12.03 6.07 -2.88
CA SER A 20 -12.98 6.78 -2.02
C SER A 20 -12.29 7.96 -1.31
N ASN A 21 -13.10 8.82 -0.69
CA ASN A 21 -12.64 9.96 0.12
C ASN A 21 -11.84 11.05 -0.63
N ILE A 22 -11.99 11.10 -1.96
CA ILE A 22 -11.28 12.02 -2.87
C ILE A 22 -12.09 13.26 -3.27
N ARG A 23 -13.37 13.33 -2.91
CA ARG A 23 -14.24 14.47 -3.27
C ARG A 23 -14.64 15.22 -2.02
N LEU A 24 -14.18 16.46 -1.92
CA LEU A 24 -14.58 17.39 -0.87
C LEU A 24 -15.90 18.06 -1.27
N GLU A 25 -16.92 17.93 -0.43
CA GLU A 25 -18.14 18.75 -0.53
C GLU A 25 -17.99 19.97 0.40
N PRO A 26 -18.06 21.21 -0.11
CA PRO A 26 -17.91 22.41 0.73
C PRO A 26 -18.94 22.52 1.86
N LEU A 27 -20.13 21.93 1.68
CA LEU A 27 -21.17 21.87 2.71
C LEU A 27 -20.74 21.07 3.94
N ASP A 28 -19.94 20.01 3.76
CA ASP A 28 -19.44 19.19 4.86
C ASP A 28 -18.51 20.02 5.77
N TYR A 29 -17.70 20.90 5.18
CA TYR A 29 -16.86 21.83 5.94
C TYR A 29 -17.67 22.93 6.64
N LEU A 30 -18.66 23.49 5.96
CA LEU A 30 -19.51 24.55 6.53
C LEU A 30 -20.35 24.04 7.72
N THR A 31 -20.82 22.79 7.64
CA THR A 31 -21.72 22.19 8.63
C THR A 31 -20.99 21.29 9.64
N ILE A 32 -19.66 21.34 9.68
CA ILE A 32 -18.84 20.38 10.41
C ILE A 32 -19.14 20.34 11.91
N GLN A 33 -19.53 21.47 12.51
CA GLN A 33 -19.91 21.55 13.93
C GLN A 33 -21.22 20.79 14.24
N ASN A 34 -22.05 20.55 13.22
CA ASN A 34 -23.38 19.93 13.36
C ASN A 34 -23.46 18.52 12.75
N ASN A 35 -22.44 18.07 12.01
CA ASN A 35 -22.41 16.81 11.27
C ASN A 35 -21.24 15.91 11.71
N SER A 36 -21.12 14.72 11.11
CA SER A 36 -19.93 13.88 11.28
C SER A 36 -18.67 14.68 10.94
N ASN A 37 -17.74 14.75 11.90
CA ASN A 37 -16.44 15.41 11.81
C ASN A 37 -15.48 14.76 10.79
N TYR A 38 -15.96 14.19 9.68
CA TYR A 38 -15.15 13.55 8.66
C TYR A 38 -15.15 14.38 7.38
N ILE A 39 -13.97 14.82 6.94
CA ILE A 39 -13.80 15.57 5.70
C ILE A 39 -12.95 14.76 4.72
N ASN A 40 -13.46 14.58 3.51
CA ASN A 40 -12.74 13.98 2.40
C ASN A 40 -11.55 14.83 1.95
N ASN A 41 -10.49 14.19 1.48
CA ASN A 41 -9.27 14.85 1.04
C ASN A 41 -9.03 14.64 -0.46
N PRO A 42 -9.20 15.67 -1.30
CA PRO A 42 -8.93 15.56 -2.73
C PRO A 42 -7.44 15.46 -3.08
N ASN A 43 -6.55 15.75 -2.13
CA ASN A 43 -5.10 15.66 -2.29
C ASN A 43 -4.52 14.27 -1.90
N LEU A 44 -5.36 13.23 -1.84
CA LEU A 44 -4.89 11.86 -1.58
C LEU A 44 -3.98 11.38 -2.70
N LYS A 45 -2.79 10.92 -2.32
CA LYS A 45 -1.83 10.30 -3.23
C LYS A 45 -2.20 8.83 -3.49
N PRO A 46 -1.88 8.31 -4.68
CA PRO A 46 -1.94 6.86 -4.94
C PRO A 46 -1.07 6.08 -3.95
N GLN A 47 -1.60 4.94 -3.52
CA GLN A 47 -0.84 3.96 -2.75
C GLN A 47 0.15 3.26 -3.67
N LYS A 48 1.34 2.96 -3.17
CA LYS A 48 2.39 2.26 -3.92
C LYS A 48 2.87 1.05 -3.15
N THR A 49 2.93 -0.08 -3.82
CA THR A 49 3.52 -1.32 -3.30
C THR A 49 4.70 -1.69 -4.19
N ILE A 50 5.87 -1.85 -3.59
CA ILE A 50 7.10 -2.24 -4.28
C ILE A 50 7.46 -3.64 -3.78
N ASP A 51 7.53 -4.59 -4.71
CA ASP A 51 7.79 -5.98 -4.42
C ASP A 51 9.16 -6.39 -4.96
N TYR A 52 9.95 -6.99 -4.09
CA TYR A 52 11.23 -7.60 -4.41
C TYR A 52 11.12 -9.09 -4.09
N GLU A 53 11.35 -9.95 -5.08
CA GLU A 53 11.40 -11.40 -4.88
C GLU A 53 12.69 -11.95 -5.48
N LEU A 54 13.31 -12.87 -4.75
CA LEU A 54 14.45 -13.65 -5.21
C LEU A 54 14.12 -15.12 -4.99
N GLY A 55 14.43 -15.96 -5.97
CA GLY A 55 14.24 -17.37 -5.79
C GLY A 55 15.17 -18.25 -6.59
N PHE A 56 15.19 -19.50 -6.16
CA PHE A 56 16.04 -20.55 -6.64
C PHE A 56 15.19 -21.79 -6.86
N GLN A 57 15.40 -22.43 -8.01
CA GLN A 57 14.75 -23.67 -8.35
C GLN A 57 15.80 -24.64 -8.89
N GLN A 58 15.85 -25.84 -8.34
CA GLN A 58 16.73 -26.91 -8.81
C GLN A 58 15.93 -28.16 -9.12
N LYS A 59 16.14 -28.71 -10.31
CA LYS A 59 15.63 -30.02 -10.66
C LYS A 59 16.44 -31.10 -9.93
N LEU A 60 15.78 -31.93 -9.13
CA LEU A 60 16.44 -33.02 -8.38
C LEU A 60 16.46 -34.33 -9.19
N ASN A 61 15.41 -34.59 -9.96
CA ASN A 61 15.31 -35.72 -10.89
C ASN A 61 14.30 -35.39 -12.00
N SER A 62 13.99 -36.34 -12.90
CA SER A 62 13.05 -36.11 -14.01
C SER A 62 11.62 -35.75 -13.56
N TYR A 63 11.26 -36.01 -12.31
CA TYR A 63 9.90 -35.88 -11.78
C TYR A 63 9.79 -34.97 -10.54
N SER A 64 10.91 -34.44 -10.05
CA SER A 64 10.98 -33.67 -8.81
C SER A 64 11.89 -32.46 -8.96
N SER A 65 11.43 -31.35 -8.40
CA SER A 65 12.16 -30.10 -8.32
C SER A 65 11.98 -29.48 -6.96
N PHE A 66 13.05 -28.90 -6.43
CA PHE A 66 13.05 -28.07 -5.23
C PHE A 66 12.98 -26.60 -5.65
N LYS A 67 12.10 -25.82 -5.02
CA LYS A 67 11.99 -24.37 -5.22
C LYS A 67 11.95 -23.67 -3.87
N MET A 68 12.76 -22.64 -3.71
CA MET A 68 12.75 -21.75 -2.56
C MET A 68 12.76 -20.31 -3.06
N SER A 69 11.95 -19.47 -2.43
CA SER A 69 11.87 -18.03 -2.72
C SER A 69 12.06 -17.26 -1.43
N ALA A 70 12.32 -15.98 -1.54
CA ALA A 70 12.20 -15.03 -0.46
C ALA A 70 11.72 -13.71 -1.06
N PHE A 71 10.88 -12.99 -0.32
CA PHE A 71 10.32 -11.74 -0.80
C PHE A 71 10.30 -10.67 0.28
N VAL A 72 10.42 -9.41 -0.16
CA VAL A 72 10.23 -8.20 0.63
C VAL A 72 9.27 -7.29 -0.13
N ARG A 73 8.19 -6.91 0.53
CA ARG A 73 7.16 -6.01 0.02
C ARG A 73 7.14 -4.74 0.84
N GLU A 74 7.31 -3.59 0.19
CA GLU A 74 7.20 -2.27 0.79
C GLU A 74 5.92 -1.57 0.35
N MET A 75 5.05 -1.24 1.29
CA MET A 75 3.82 -0.48 1.08
C MET A 75 4.03 0.96 1.53
N ARG A 76 3.74 1.91 0.66
CA ARG A 76 3.94 3.34 0.87
C ARG A 76 2.68 4.13 0.56
N ASN A 77 2.56 5.29 1.19
CA ASN A 77 1.43 6.21 1.05
C ASN A 77 0.09 5.56 1.43
N MET A 78 0.05 4.70 2.45
CA MET A 78 -1.22 4.08 2.86
C MET A 78 -2.17 5.15 3.40
N ILE A 79 -3.43 5.10 2.96
CA ILE A 79 -4.47 6.07 3.31
C ILE A 79 -5.01 5.69 4.69
N GLN A 80 -4.90 6.61 5.63
CA GLN A 80 -5.39 6.44 6.99
C GLN A 80 -6.19 7.66 7.44
N VAL A 81 -7.08 7.46 8.40
CA VAL A 81 -7.79 8.56 9.06
C VAL A 81 -6.80 9.30 9.96
N THR A 82 -6.68 10.60 9.75
CA THR A 82 -5.87 11.51 10.57
C THR A 82 -6.76 12.55 11.24
N ARG A 83 -6.38 13.00 12.43
CA ARG A 83 -7.06 14.08 13.13
C ARG A 83 -6.36 15.40 12.86
N VAL A 84 -7.08 16.34 12.27
CA VAL A 84 -6.60 17.70 12.00
C VAL A 84 -6.91 18.58 13.21
N ASN A 85 -5.97 18.64 14.14
CA ASN A 85 -6.10 19.42 15.37
C ASN A 85 -5.93 20.92 15.10
N GLY A 86 -6.73 21.75 15.79
CA GLY A 86 -6.64 23.21 15.69
C GLY A 86 -7.09 23.79 14.35
N ALA A 87 -7.83 23.02 13.56
CA ALA A 87 -8.48 23.53 12.36
C ALA A 87 -9.67 24.43 12.73
N TYR A 88 -9.97 25.38 11.83
CA TYR A 88 -11.20 26.15 11.87
C TYR A 88 -12.31 25.39 11.11
N PRO A 89 -13.58 25.47 11.51
CA PRO A 89 -14.10 26.04 12.76
C PRO A 89 -13.88 25.12 13.97
N GLU A 90 -13.65 23.81 13.76
CA GLU A 90 -13.35 22.85 14.82
C GLU A 90 -12.36 21.77 14.36
N THR A 91 -11.85 21.00 15.32
CA THR A 91 -11.00 19.83 15.04
C THR A 91 -11.81 18.72 14.39
N TYR A 92 -11.31 18.19 13.27
CA TYR A 92 -11.98 17.14 12.51
C TYR A 92 -11.06 16.00 12.10
N PHE A 93 -11.65 14.92 11.61
CA PHE A 93 -10.99 13.78 11.00
C PHE A 93 -10.98 13.94 9.48
N SER A 94 -9.85 13.62 8.87
CA SER A 94 -9.71 13.57 7.42
C SER A 94 -8.88 12.36 7.02
N TYR A 95 -8.67 12.18 5.73
CA TYR A 95 -7.88 11.09 5.18
C TYR A 95 -6.53 11.62 4.70
N GLY A 96 -5.45 10.90 4.98
CA GLY A 96 -4.13 11.27 4.50
C GLY A 96 -3.21 10.06 4.31
N ASN A 97 -2.16 10.27 3.52
CA ASN A 97 -1.16 9.25 3.24
C ASN A 97 -0.02 9.34 4.27
N TYR A 98 -0.19 8.68 5.41
CA TYR A 98 0.81 8.71 6.50
C TYR A 98 1.50 7.38 6.72
N ASP A 99 0.81 6.29 6.42
CA ASP A 99 1.21 4.98 6.91
C ASP A 99 2.09 4.26 5.86
N PHE A 100 3.00 3.43 6.37
CA PHE A 100 3.92 2.61 5.60
C PHE A 100 4.03 1.22 6.23
N GLY A 101 4.20 0.20 5.40
CA GLY A 101 4.30 -1.17 5.86
C GLY A 101 5.41 -1.92 5.14
N THR A 102 6.01 -2.89 5.82
CA THR A 102 6.96 -3.81 5.21
C THR A 102 6.58 -5.23 5.58
N VAL A 103 6.41 -6.09 4.57
CA VAL A 103 6.11 -7.51 4.73
C VAL A 103 7.28 -8.30 4.15
N LYS A 104 7.73 -9.34 4.85
CA LYS A 104 8.84 -10.19 4.44
C LYS A 104 8.46 -11.65 4.57
N GLY A 105 8.96 -12.51 3.69
CA GLY A 105 8.70 -13.95 3.72
C GLY A 105 9.75 -14.77 2.96
N LEU A 106 9.64 -16.09 3.11
CA LEU A 106 10.40 -17.14 2.43
C LEU A 106 9.40 -18.11 1.77
#